data_AF-A0A1M6B4L2-F1
#
_entry.id   AF-A0A1M6B4L2-F1
#
_cell.length_a   1.000
_cell.length_b   1.000
_cell.length_c   1.000
_cell.angle_alpha   90.00
_cell.angle_beta   90.00
_cell.angle_gamma   90.00
#
_symmetry.space_group_name_H-M   'P 1'
#
loop_
_entity.id
_entity.type
_entity.pdbx_description
1 polymer ?
#
loop_
_entity_poly.entity_id
_entity_poly.type
_entity_poly.pdbx_seq_one_letter_code
_entity_poly.pdbx_strand_id
1 'polypeptide(L)'
;MQIVYGLDINNLKYLVLDYNESLMNGDTVCKLAAFRSGLGADRVVFMDMVHDTVIAIYNAEGHNVVPDLNDFKAARTISAGSHEREYHVTDYYLSTIVSEKTLIKAAC
;
A
#
# COMPACT_ATOMS: atom_id res chain seq x y z
N MET A 1 -13.27 -4.60 3.01
CA MET A 1 -12.65 -3.67 3.98
C MET A 1 -11.16 -3.96 4.02
N GLN A 2 -10.31 -2.96 3.80
CA GLN A 2 -8.87 -3.10 3.96
C GLN A 2 -8.37 -2.16 5.04
N ILE A 3 -7.46 -2.66 5.88
CA ILE A 3 -6.83 -1.89 6.94
C ILE A 3 -5.47 -1.41 6.44
N VAL A 4 -5.21 -0.13 6.63
CA VAL A 4 -4.02 0.55 6.13
C VAL A 4 -3.34 1.25 7.29
N TYR A 5 -2.05 1.05 7.47
CA TYR A 5 -1.34 1.60 8.63
C TYR A 5 -0.36 2.69 8.20
N GLY A 6 -0.38 3.81 8.93
CA GLY A 6 0.49 4.96 8.70
C GLY A 6 1.46 5.20 9.84
N LEU A 7 2.68 5.60 9.49
CA LEU A 7 3.75 6.01 10.42
C LEU A 7 4.34 7.36 9.98
N ASP A 8 4.64 8.21 10.97
CA ASP A 8 5.26 9.55 10.93
C ASP A 8 4.31 10.79 10.88
N ILE A 9 4.67 11.84 11.64
CA ILE A 9 3.82 13.00 11.98
C ILE A 9 3.97 14.10 10.90
N ASN A 10 2.83 14.54 10.35
CA ASN A 10 2.64 15.55 9.28
C ASN A 10 2.79 15.05 7.83
N ASN A 11 3.56 14.00 7.58
CA ASN A 11 3.68 13.33 6.27
C ASN A 11 3.74 11.81 6.48
N LEU A 12 2.81 11.06 5.90
CA LEU A 12 2.87 9.60 5.98
C LEU A 12 4.10 9.14 5.20
N LYS A 13 5.09 8.57 5.88
CA LYS A 13 6.28 8.08 5.17
C LYS A 13 6.06 6.68 4.63
N TYR A 14 5.36 5.86 5.42
CA TYR A 14 5.10 4.45 5.13
C TYR A 14 3.61 4.16 5.21
N LEU A 15 3.10 3.54 4.16
CA LEU A 15 1.78 2.95 4.08
C LEU A 15 1.94 1.43 4.04
N VAL A 16 1.63 0.75 5.13
CA VAL A 16 1.71 -0.72 5.17
C VAL A 16 0.32 -1.30 4.94
N LEU A 17 0.24 -2.23 3.99
CA LEU A 17 -0.98 -2.88 3.53
C LEU A 17 -0.83 -4.39 3.70
N ASP A 18 -1.88 -5.02 4.23
CA ASP A 18 -2.00 -6.47 4.11
C ASP A 18 -2.06 -6.87 2.62
N TYR A 19 -1.38 -7.97 2.30
CA TYR A 19 -1.17 -8.40 0.92
C TYR A 19 -2.50 -8.64 0.21
N ASN A 20 -2.69 -7.94 -0.90
CA ASN A 20 -3.80 -8.16 -1.81
C ASN A 20 -3.32 -7.91 -3.25
N GLU A 21 -3.29 -8.97 -4.05
CA GLU A 21 -2.80 -8.96 -5.43
C GLU A 21 -3.51 -7.91 -6.31
N SER A 22 -4.80 -7.66 -6.07
CA SER A 22 -5.59 -6.72 -6.86
C SER A 22 -5.14 -5.25 -6.71
N LEU A 23 -4.38 -4.95 -5.66
CA LEU A 23 -3.87 -3.61 -5.36
C LEU A 23 -2.41 -3.44 -5.74
N MET A 24 -1.71 -4.56 -5.99
CA MET A 24 -0.27 -4.60 -6.20
C MET A 24 0.09 -4.28 -7.67
N ASN A 25 -0.36 -3.11 -8.14
CA ASN A 25 0.02 -2.55 -9.43
C ASN A 25 0.41 -1.07 -9.27
N GLY A 26 1.29 -0.59 -10.14
CA GLY A 26 1.86 0.75 -10.02
C GLY A 26 0.83 1.87 -10.06
N ASP A 27 -0.17 1.80 -10.95
CA ASP A 27 -1.18 2.84 -11.10
C ASP A 27 -2.06 2.99 -9.85
N THR A 28 -2.54 1.86 -9.32
CA THR A 28 -3.31 1.82 -8.07
C THR A 28 -2.48 2.35 -6.91
N VAL A 29 -1.21 1.94 -6.82
CA VAL A 29 -0.31 2.39 -5.76
C VAL A 29 -0.04 3.90 -5.85
N CYS A 30 0.21 4.42 -7.05
CA CYS A 30 0.43 5.85 -7.29
C CYS A 30 -0.79 6.67 -6.84
N LYS A 31 -2.01 6.23 -7.20
CA LYS A 31 -3.25 6.87 -6.74
C LYS A 31 -3.44 6.80 -5.23
N LEU A 32 -3.12 5.65 -4.63
CA LEU A 32 -3.22 5.43 -3.19
C LEU A 32 -2.22 6.29 -2.42
N ALA A 33 -1.00 6.43 -2.92
CA ALA A 33 0.07 7.21 -2.32
C ALA A 33 -0.06 8.72 -2.56
N ALA A 34 -0.87 9.16 -3.52
CA ALA A 34 -1.04 10.57 -3.86
C ALA A 34 -1.52 11.42 -2.67
N PHE A 35 -0.88 12.57 -2.44
CA PHE A 35 -1.19 13.45 -1.31
C PHE A 35 -2.61 14.07 -1.36
N ARG A 36 -3.10 14.41 -2.56
CA ARG A 36 -4.38 15.16 -2.70
C ARG A 36 -5.60 14.27 -2.97
N SER A 37 -5.37 13.11 -3.56
CA SER A 37 -6.43 12.20 -4.02
C SER A 37 -6.31 10.80 -3.41
N GLY A 38 -5.30 10.60 -2.56
CA GLY A 38 -4.95 9.34 -1.92
C GLY A 38 -4.83 9.50 -0.41
N LEU A 39 -4.01 8.63 0.19
CA LEU A 39 -3.65 8.65 1.61
C LEU A 39 -2.37 9.44 1.90
N GLY A 40 -1.62 9.82 0.86
CA GLY A 40 -0.42 10.67 0.96
C GLY A 40 0.77 9.98 1.61
N ALA A 41 1.43 9.06 0.89
CA ALA A 41 2.54 8.27 1.39
C ALA A 41 3.78 8.28 0.48
N ASP A 42 4.98 8.31 1.05
CA ASP A 42 6.23 8.21 0.26
C ASP A 42 6.51 6.78 -0.23
N ARG A 43 6.17 5.80 0.60
CA ARG A 43 6.38 4.37 0.36
C ARG A 43 5.11 3.59 0.68
N VAL A 44 4.76 2.65 -0.19
CA VAL A 44 3.69 1.68 0.03
C VAL A 44 4.31 0.29 0.13
N VAL A 45 4.06 -0.39 1.24
CA VAL A 45 4.62 -1.69 1.58
C VAL A 45 3.49 -2.70 1.63
N PHE A 46 3.56 -3.72 0.78
CA PHE A 46 2.67 -4.87 0.83
C PHE A 46 3.32 -5.95 1.67
N MET A 47 2.60 -6.41 2.68
CA MET A 47 3.10 -7.36 3.66
C MET A 47 2.10 -8.47 3.87
N ASP A 48 2.57 -9.71 3.91
CA ASP A 48 1.83 -10.82 4.48
C ASP A 48 1.91 -10.70 6.01
N MET A 49 0.82 -10.22 6.59
CA MET A 49 0.72 -9.97 8.03
C MET A 49 0.71 -11.28 8.85
N VAL A 50 0.35 -12.41 8.24
CA VAL A 50 0.33 -13.73 8.90
C VAL A 50 1.75 -14.28 9.04
N HIS A 51 2.56 -14.14 7.99
CA HIS A 51 3.93 -14.66 7.94
C HIS A 51 5.00 -13.60 8.24
N ASP A 52 4.62 -12.41 8.69
CA ASP A 52 5.52 -11.27 8.96
C ASP A 52 6.50 -10.98 7.79
N THR A 53 6.00 -11.08 6.56
CA THR A 53 6.85 -11.08 5.35
C THR A 53 6.49 -9.93 4.42
N VAL A 54 7.47 -9.09 4.08
CA VAL A 54 7.31 -8.06 3.05
C VAL A 54 7.30 -8.71 1.67
N ILE A 55 6.23 -8.49 0.92
CA ILE A 55 6.01 -9.05 -0.42
C ILE A 55 6.54 -8.10 -1.50
N ALA A 56 6.20 -6.81 -1.39
CA ALA A 56 6.59 -5.81 -2.38
C ALA A 56 6.61 -4.41 -1.77
N ILE A 57 7.44 -3.53 -2.34
CA ILE A 57 7.50 -2.12 -1.95
C ILE A 57 7.45 -1.27 -3.19
N TYR A 58 6.68 -0.20 -3.10
CA TYR A 58 6.50 0.77 -4.15
C TYR A 58 6.80 2.17 -3.62
N ASN A 59 7.34 3.03 -4.47
CA ASN A 59 7.42 4.46 -4.19
C ASN A 59 6.06 5.15 -4.48
N ALA A 60 5.96 6.43 -4.11
CA ALA A 60 4.76 7.24 -4.36
C ALA A 60 4.37 7.36 -5.85
N GLU A 61 5.30 7.12 -6.78
CA GLU A 61 5.04 7.14 -8.23
C GLU A 61 4.47 5.81 -8.75
N GLY A 62 4.39 4.78 -7.90
CA GLY A 62 3.92 3.44 -8.31
C GLY A 62 5.02 2.54 -8.88
N HIS A 63 6.29 2.89 -8.74
CA HIS A 63 7.41 2.05 -9.16
C HIS A 63 7.78 1.07 -8.06
N ASN A 64 7.92 -0.22 -8.41
CA ASN A 64 8.49 -1.21 -7.50
C ASN A 64 9.95 -0.88 -7.25
N VAL A 65 10.36 -0.89 -5.99
CA VAL A 65 11.68 -0.46 -5.53
C VAL A 65 12.32 -1.54 -4.67
N VAL A 66 13.66 -1.59 -4.73
CA VAL A 66 14.44 -2.48 -3.87
C VAL A 66 14.26 -2.03 -2.40
N PRO A 67 13.83 -2.91 -1.49
CA PRO A 67 13.66 -2.59 -0.08
C PRO A 67 14.98 -2.19 0.57
N ASP A 68 14.95 -1.18 1.45
CA ASP A 68 16.05 -0.87 2.36
C ASP A 68 15.75 -1.35 3.80
N LEU A 69 16.74 -1.19 4.70
CA LEU A 69 16.60 -1.61 6.09
C LEU A 69 15.48 -0.87 6.84
N ASN A 70 15.20 0.38 6.49
CA ASN A 70 14.16 1.18 7.13
C ASN A 70 12.77 0.69 6.73
N ASP A 71 12.62 0.27 5.47
CA ASP A 71 11.37 -0.29 4.97
C ASP A 71 10.96 -1.55 5.76
N PHE A 72 11.91 -2.46 5.99
CA PHE A 72 11.66 -3.66 6.81
C PHE A 72 11.36 -3.32 8.27
N LYS A 73 12.00 -2.30 8.83
CA LYS A 73 11.70 -1.83 10.19
C LYS A 73 10.28 -1.31 10.29
N ALA A 74 9.86 -0.45 9.35
CA ALA A 74 8.51 0.10 9.33
C ALA A 74 7.44 -0.99 9.22
N ALA A 75 7.64 -1.95 8.31
CA ALA A 75 6.75 -3.10 8.14
C ALA A 75 6.59 -3.92 9.43
N ARG A 76 7.70 -4.23 10.10
CA ARG A 76 7.71 -4.99 11.36
C ARG A 76 7.15 -4.24 12.55
N THR A 77 7.31 -2.92 12.59
CA THR A 77 6.70 -2.09 13.63
C THR A 77 5.17 -2.19 13.54
N ILE A 78 4.61 -2.18 12.33
CA ILE A 78 3.18 -2.39 12.10
C ILE A 78 2.76 -3.82 12.48
N SER A 79 3.44 -4.87 12.01
CA SER A 79 3.06 -6.25 12.34
C SER A 79 3.14 -6.56 13.85
N ALA A 80 4.05 -5.90 14.58
CA ALA A 80 4.15 -5.98 16.03
C ALA A 80 3.06 -5.21 16.79
N GLY A 81 2.07 -4.62 16.09
CA GLY A 81 0.96 -3.88 16.70
C GLY A 81 1.32 -2.45 17.11
N SER A 82 2.49 -1.95 16.72
CA SER A 82 2.89 -0.56 16.98
C SER A 82 2.38 0.33 15.85
N HIS A 83 1.06 0.59 15.86
CA HIS A 83 0.43 1.47 14.89
C HIS A 83 0.37 2.90 15.43
N GLU A 84 0.97 3.86 14.73
CA GLU A 84 0.75 5.28 15.05
C GLU A 84 -0.62 5.74 14.52
N ARG A 85 -1.05 5.22 13.37
CA ARG A 85 -2.39 5.43 12.80
C ARG A 85 -2.87 4.20 12.04
N GLU A 86 -4.12 3.82 12.28
CA GLU A 86 -4.85 2.81 11.52
C GLU A 86 -5.95 3.51 10.70
N TYR A 87 -5.95 3.28 9.40
CA TYR A 87 -6.92 3.80 8.45
C TYR A 87 -7.76 2.65 7.93
N HIS A 88 -9.06 2.73 8.15
CA HIS A 88 -10.02 1.77 7.61
C HIS A 88 -10.48 2.27 6.26
N VAL A 89 -10.00 1.64 5.20
CA VAL A 89 -10.36 2.00 3.83
C VAL A 89 -11.54 1.16 3.40
N THR A 90 -12.60 1.85 2.95
CA THR A 90 -13.83 1.22 2.49
C THR A 90 -13.66 0.61 1.10
N ASP A 91 -14.44 -0.42 0.81
CA ASP A 91 -14.43 -1.04 -0.53
C ASP A 91 -14.85 -0.05 -1.62
N TYR A 92 -15.70 0.93 -1.28
CA TYR A 92 -16.07 2.03 -2.18
C TYR A 92 -14.87 2.92 -2.53
N TYR A 93 -14.04 3.30 -1.55
CA TYR A 93 -12.85 4.08 -1.85
C TYR A 93 -11.87 3.28 -2.71
N LEU A 94 -11.64 2.00 -2.38
CA LEU A 94 -10.78 1.12 -3.17
C LEU A 94 -11.25 1.02 -4.63
N SER A 95 -12.56 0.90 -4.88
CA SER A 95 -13.08 0.83 -6.25
C SER A 95 -12.86 2.11 -7.06
N THR A 96 -12.67 3.27 -6.41
CA THR A 96 -12.33 4.52 -7.12
C THR A 96 -10.85 4.65 -7.50
N ILE A 97 -9.96 3.95 -6.78
CA ILE A 97 -8.50 4.03 -6.99
C ILE A 97 -7.94 2.84 -7.76
N VAL A 98 -8.56 1.66 -7.62
CA VAL A 98 -8.15 0.46 -8.36
C VAL A 98 -8.47 0.71 -9.83
N SER A 99 -7.42 0.90 -10.63
CA SER A 99 -7.59 0.84 -12.09
C SER A 99 -8.06 -0.58 -12.41
N GLU A 100 -9.28 -0.71 -12.96
CA GLU A 100 -9.81 -2.00 -13.40
C GLU A 100 -8.72 -2.72 -14.20
N LYS A 101 -8.43 -3.96 -13.83
CA LYS A 101 -7.58 -4.85 -14.64
C LYS A 101 -8.18 -4.81 -16.03
N THR A 102 -7.45 -4.28 -17.01
CA THR A 102 -7.87 -4.24 -18.41
C THR A 102 -8.45 -5.61 -18.73
N LEU A 103 -9.75 -5.67 -18.99
CA LEU A 103 -10.40 -6.86 -19.51
C LEU A 103 -9.53 -7.29 -20.70
N ILE A 104 -8.80 -8.39 -20.53
CA ILE A 104 -8.10 -9.03 -21.64
C ILE A 104 -9.22 -9.24 -22.66
N LYS A 105 -9.14 -8.49 -23.76
CA LYS A 105 -10.01 -8.68 -24.92
C LYS A 105 -10.04 -10.18 -25.15
N ALA A 106 -11.22 -10.78 -25.03
CA ALA A 106 -11.46 -12.12 -25.50
C ALA A 106 -10.93 -12.19 -26.93
N ALA A 107 -9.83 -12.93 -27.11
CA ALA A 107 -9.27 -13.19 -28.41
C ALA A 107 -10.03 -14.38 -28.99
N CYS A 108 -10.78 -14.07 -30.06
CA CYS A 108 -11.38 -14.95 -31.07
C CYS A 108 -12.42 -15.99 -30.63
#